data_AF-A0A9C9NI48-F1
#
_entry.id   AF-A0A9C9NI48-F1
#
_cell.length_a   1.000
_cell.length_b   1.000
_cell.length_c   1.000
_cell.angle_alpha   90.00
_cell.angle_beta   90.00
_cell.angle_gamma   90.00
#
_symmetry.space_group_name_H-M   'P 1'
#
loop_
_entity.id
_entity.type
_entity.pdbx_description
1 polymer ?
#
loop_
_entity_poly.entity_id
_entity_poly.type
_entity_poly.pdbx_seq_one_letter_code
_entity_poly.pdbx_strand_id
1 'polypeptide(L)'
;MAIGLLTLMAGLAIPFASPDIDAAPLPITADLSIAFEFVEKATGYDLNALIRDRLSEEVSTVPLDSCATIDIGIGGETLFGEPVACDDERYVFDLVGRHVIVSGVKRDHPLRDVEPGYVILNGVPLLVEDEERVIDPAPSPTWQFP
;
A
#
# COMPACT_ATOMS: atom_id res chain seq x y z
N MET A 1 61.80 41.69 -6.62
CA MET A 1 60.41 41.42 -6.22
C MET A 1 59.91 40.26 -7.05
N ALA A 2 59.57 39.15 -6.41
CA ALA A 2 59.04 37.94 -7.02
C ALA A 2 57.58 37.79 -6.59
N ILE A 3 56.65 37.72 -7.55
CA ILE A 3 55.26 37.25 -7.43
C ILE A 3 54.91 36.85 -8.88
N GLY A 4 54.65 35.60 -9.26
CA GLY A 4 53.91 34.53 -8.62
C GLY A 4 52.88 34.09 -9.66
N LEU A 5 53.28 33.20 -10.58
CA LEU A 5 52.46 32.72 -11.70
C LEU A 5 51.37 31.80 -11.14
N LEU A 6 50.10 32.23 -11.20
CA LEU A 6 48.95 31.42 -10.79
C LEU A 6 48.65 30.33 -11.84
N THR A 7 48.72 29.08 -11.41
CA THR A 7 48.30 27.89 -12.16
C THR A 7 46.78 27.85 -12.25
N LEU A 8 46.21 27.92 -13.45
CA LEU A 8 44.79 27.58 -13.68
C LEU A 8 44.65 26.06 -13.74
N MET A 9 44.01 25.48 -12.74
CA MET A 9 43.53 24.09 -12.78
C MET A 9 42.31 24.01 -13.70
N ALA A 10 42.45 23.37 -14.86
CA ALA A 10 41.34 22.99 -15.70
C ALA A 10 40.68 21.73 -15.10
N GLY A 11 39.63 21.91 -14.31
CA GLY A 11 38.74 20.82 -13.92
C GLY A 11 37.91 20.39 -15.13
N LEU A 12 38.13 19.16 -15.60
CA LEU A 12 37.23 18.48 -16.54
C LEU A 12 35.86 18.31 -15.87
N ALA A 13 34.92 19.19 -16.20
CA ALA A 13 33.52 18.98 -15.87
C ALA A 13 32.98 17.83 -16.73
N ILE A 14 32.73 16.67 -16.12
CA ILE A 14 31.95 15.59 -16.72
C ILE A 14 30.54 16.15 -16.91
N PRO A 15 30.01 16.26 -18.14
CA PRO A 15 28.62 16.64 -18.32
C PRO A 15 27.78 15.44 -17.91
N PHE A 16 27.33 15.42 -16.66
CA PHE A 16 26.16 14.64 -16.32
C PHE A 16 24.99 15.31 -17.04
N ALA A 17 24.70 14.87 -18.26
CA ALA A 17 23.39 15.10 -18.85
C ALA A 17 22.41 14.38 -17.94
N SER A 18 21.77 15.12 -17.03
CA SER A 18 20.59 14.64 -16.33
C SER A 18 19.63 14.18 -17.42
N PRO A 19 19.23 12.90 -17.48
CA PRO A 19 18.09 12.57 -18.31
C PRO A 19 16.94 13.43 -17.79
N ASP A 20 16.40 14.29 -18.66
CA ASP A 20 15.08 14.90 -18.45
C ASP A 20 14.08 13.75 -18.43
N ILE A 21 13.95 13.13 -17.26
CA ILE A 21 12.81 12.27 -16.97
C ILE A 21 11.70 13.23 -16.57
N ASP A 22 11.17 13.95 -17.56
CA ASP A 22 9.91 14.68 -17.45
C ASP A 22 8.76 13.66 -17.57
N ALA A 23 8.84 12.60 -16.76
CA ALA A 23 7.75 11.66 -16.62
C ALA A 23 6.73 12.33 -15.71
N ALA A 24 5.59 12.74 -16.28
CA ALA A 24 4.46 13.20 -15.49
C ALA A 24 4.15 12.15 -14.40
N PRO A 25 3.91 12.56 -13.15
CA PRO A 25 3.49 11.64 -12.10
C PRO A 25 2.29 10.84 -12.60
N LEU A 26 2.37 9.51 -12.50
CA LEU A 26 1.24 8.66 -12.84
C LEU A 26 0.05 9.04 -11.95
N PRO A 27 -1.17 9.08 -12.50
CA PRO A 27 -2.34 9.53 -11.75
C PRO A 27 -2.60 8.57 -10.58
N ILE A 28 -2.93 9.15 -9.42
CA ILE A 28 -3.36 8.39 -8.26
C ILE A 28 -4.76 7.83 -8.57
N THR A 29 -4.90 6.51 -8.49
CA THR A 29 -6.17 5.82 -8.73
C THR A 29 -7.01 5.69 -7.46
N ALA A 30 -6.37 5.70 -6.29
CA ALA A 30 -7.04 5.78 -5.00
C ALA A 30 -6.15 6.45 -3.94
N ASP A 31 -6.74 7.27 -3.07
CA ASP A 31 -6.09 7.78 -1.85
C ASP A 31 -6.98 7.44 -0.66
N LEU A 32 -6.59 6.42 0.10
CA LEU A 32 -7.40 5.82 1.15
C LEU A 32 -6.75 6.04 2.51
N SER A 33 -7.55 6.55 3.46
CA SER A 33 -7.24 6.51 4.88
C SER A 33 -7.98 5.34 5.50
N ILE A 34 -7.28 4.45 6.21
CA ILE A 34 -7.87 3.31 6.91
C ILE A 34 -7.56 3.40 8.41
N ALA A 35 -8.52 2.98 9.24
CA ALA A 35 -8.36 2.98 10.69
C ALA A 35 -9.29 1.96 11.33
N PHE A 36 -8.93 1.48 12.52
CA PHE A 36 -9.85 0.74 13.36
C PHE A 36 -10.76 1.72 14.13
N GLU A 37 -12.03 1.37 14.22
CA GLU A 37 -13.02 2.06 15.06
C GLU A 37 -13.53 1.09 16.13
N PHE A 38 -13.61 1.58 17.36
CA PHE A 38 -14.12 0.81 18.49
C PHE A 38 -15.38 1.49 19.03
N VAL A 39 -16.48 0.76 19.09
CA VAL A 39 -17.74 1.24 19.66
C VAL A 39 -18.00 0.51 20.97
N GLU A 40 -17.86 1.23 22.08
CA GLU A 40 -18.14 0.69 23.41
C GLU A 40 -19.63 0.32 23.56
N LYS A 41 -19.87 -0.85 24.13
CA LYS A 41 -21.18 -1.42 24.47
C LYS A 41 -21.22 -1.79 25.95
N ALA A 42 -22.42 -2.07 26.45
CA ALA A 42 -22.63 -2.44 27.85
C ALA A 42 -21.82 -3.68 28.31
N THR A 43 -21.39 -4.55 27.39
CA THR A 43 -20.68 -5.80 27.71
C THR A 43 -19.36 -5.97 26.94
N GLY A 44 -18.82 -4.91 26.32
CA GLY A 44 -17.62 -5.00 25.50
C GLY A 44 -17.53 -3.92 24.42
N TYR A 45 -16.99 -4.28 23.26
CA TYR A 45 -16.74 -3.39 22.13
C TYR A 45 -17.17 -4.05 20.82
N ASP A 46 -17.72 -3.26 19.89
CA ASP A 46 -17.67 -3.63 18.47
C ASP A 46 -16.39 -3.10 17.87
N LEU A 47 -15.72 -3.95 17.11
CA LEU A 47 -14.57 -3.60 16.28
C LEU A 47 -15.04 -3.44 14.83
N ASN A 48 -14.78 -2.26 14.27
CA ASN A 48 -15.02 -1.99 12.85
C ASN A 48 -13.72 -1.54 12.16
N ALA A 49 -13.67 -1.73 10.85
CA ALA A 49 -12.72 -1.03 9.98
C ALA A 49 -13.39 0.18 9.35
N LEU A 50 -12.73 1.32 9.39
CA LEU A 50 -13.12 2.55 8.73
C LEU A 50 -12.22 2.79 7.52
N ILE A 51 -12.83 3.16 6.40
CA ILE A 51 -12.15 3.50 5.15
C ILE A 51 -12.68 4.87 4.75
N ARG A 52 -11.77 5.82 4.52
CA ARG A 52 -12.07 7.12 3.94
C ARG A 52 -11.32 7.27 2.63
N ASP A 53 -12.05 7.35 1.54
CA ASP A 53 -11.50 7.77 0.26
C ASP A 53 -11.33 9.29 0.27
N ARG A 54 -10.10 9.76 0.14
CA ARG A 54 -9.75 11.19 0.18
C ARG A 54 -9.97 11.89 -1.15
N LEU A 55 -10.09 11.14 -2.25
CA LEU A 55 -10.40 11.70 -3.56
C LEU A 55 -11.90 11.98 -3.68
N SER A 56 -12.74 11.04 -3.23
CA SER A 56 -14.21 11.18 -3.28
C SER A 56 -14.84 11.73 -2.00
N GLU A 57 -14.06 11.79 -0.90
CA GLU A 57 -14.51 12.09 0.46
C GLU A 57 -15.51 11.09 1.06
N GLU A 58 -15.72 9.95 0.40
CA GLU A 58 -16.57 8.87 0.89
C GLU A 58 -15.97 8.24 2.15
N VAL A 59 -16.83 7.95 3.13
CA VAL A 59 -16.48 7.18 4.33
C VAL A 59 -17.36 5.95 4.41
N SER A 60 -16.74 4.79 4.60
CA SER A 60 -17.42 3.52 4.79
C SER A 60 -16.87 2.82 6.03
N THR A 61 -17.77 2.16 6.76
CA THR A 61 -17.45 1.34 7.93
C THR A 61 -17.82 -0.11 7.65
N VAL A 62 -16.92 -1.03 7.97
CA VAL A 62 -17.10 -2.48 7.83
C VAL A 62 -17.02 -3.12 9.22
N PRO A 63 -18.10 -3.75 9.71
CA PRO A 63 -18.06 -4.50 10.96
C PRO A 63 -17.10 -5.70 10.85
N LEU A 64 -16.21 -5.85 11.83
CA LEU A 64 -15.26 -6.96 11.89
C LEU A 64 -15.71 -8.01 12.91
N ASP A 65 -15.85 -7.61 14.17
CA ASP A 65 -16.19 -8.51 15.28
C ASP A 65 -16.76 -7.76 16.51
N SER A 66 -17.19 -8.51 17.52
CA SER A 66 -17.56 -8.00 18.84
C SER A 66 -16.76 -8.75 19.91
N CYS A 67 -16.11 -8.03 20.83
CA CYS A 67 -15.27 -8.61 21.87
C CYS A 67 -15.49 -7.97 23.25
N ALA A 68 -15.07 -8.66 24.30
CA ALA A 68 -15.05 -8.13 25.65
C ALA A 68 -13.89 -7.14 25.89
N THR A 69 -12.74 -7.38 25.26
CA THR A 69 -11.52 -6.55 25.43
C THR A 69 -10.88 -6.16 24.11
N ILE A 70 -10.31 -4.95 24.07
CA ILE A 70 -9.50 -4.43 22.96
C ILE A 70 -8.09 -4.11 23.46
N ASP A 71 -7.08 -4.62 22.75
CA ASP A 71 -5.68 -4.26 22.93
C ASP A 71 -5.12 -3.61 21.66
N ILE A 72 -4.42 -2.48 21.80
CA ILE A 72 -3.88 -1.71 20.67
C ILE A 72 -2.36 -1.84 20.66
N GLY A 73 -1.76 -1.89 19.46
CA GLY A 73 -0.30 -1.91 19.29
C GLY A 73 0.33 -3.28 19.53
N ILE A 74 -0.48 -4.35 19.46
CA ILE A 74 0.02 -5.70 19.67
C ILE A 74 0.94 -6.15 18.53
N GLY A 75 2.20 -6.42 18.86
CA GLY A 75 3.19 -6.92 17.90
C GLY A 75 3.79 -5.85 16.98
N GLY A 76 3.73 -4.57 17.37
CA GLY A 76 4.41 -3.45 16.69
C GLY A 76 3.63 -2.85 15.52
N GLU A 77 4.04 -1.65 15.10
CA GLU A 77 3.45 -0.91 13.97
C GLU A 77 3.68 -1.66 12.64
N THR A 78 2.66 -1.70 11.79
CA THR A 78 2.75 -2.22 10.42
C THR A 78 2.81 -1.09 9.42
N LEU A 79 3.00 -1.42 8.14
CA LEU A 79 3.08 -0.42 7.07
C LEU A 79 1.85 0.50 7.00
N PHE A 80 0.67 -0.02 7.35
CA PHE A 80 -0.58 0.72 7.23
C PHE A 80 -1.23 1.08 8.55
N GLY A 81 -0.55 0.87 9.68
CA GLY A 81 -1.02 1.28 11.00
C GLY A 81 -0.77 0.25 12.11
N GLU A 82 -1.30 0.55 13.28
CA GLU A 82 -1.15 -0.29 14.47
C GLU A 82 -2.15 -1.46 14.44
N PRO A 83 -1.67 -2.70 14.62
CA PRO A 83 -2.52 -3.86 14.87
C PRO A 83 -3.38 -3.70 16.12
N VAL A 84 -4.54 -4.34 16.09
CA VAL A 84 -5.46 -4.42 17.25
C VAL A 84 -5.77 -5.88 17.57
N ALA A 85 -6.00 -6.19 18.84
CA ALA A 85 -6.53 -7.47 19.28
C ALA A 85 -7.95 -7.29 19.82
N CYS A 86 -8.82 -8.24 19.48
CA CYS A 86 -10.20 -8.34 19.94
C CYS A 86 -10.37 -9.76 20.51
N ASP A 87 -10.49 -9.88 21.83
CA ASP A 87 -10.44 -11.16 22.58
C ASP A 87 -9.30 -12.10 22.13
N ASP A 88 -8.06 -11.59 22.15
CA ASP A 88 -6.82 -12.26 21.70
C ASP A 88 -6.70 -12.52 20.18
N GLU A 89 -7.72 -12.23 19.37
CA GLU A 89 -7.63 -12.30 17.91
C GLU A 89 -7.03 -11.02 17.34
N ARG A 90 -5.88 -11.14 16.65
CA ARG A 90 -5.17 -10.01 16.04
C ARG A 90 -5.76 -9.66 14.67
N TYR A 91 -5.95 -8.36 14.45
CA TYR A 91 -6.41 -7.74 13.21
C TYR A 91 -5.38 -6.73 12.71
N VAL A 92 -5.06 -6.80 11.42
CA VAL A 92 -4.05 -5.95 10.76
C VAL A 92 -4.56 -5.51 9.40
N PHE A 93 -4.35 -4.25 9.02
CA PHE A 93 -4.63 -3.81 7.66
C PHE A 93 -3.57 -4.30 6.68
N ASP A 94 -4.01 -4.73 5.49
CA ASP A 94 -3.10 -5.14 4.42
C ASP A 94 -3.67 -4.82 3.03
N LEU A 95 -2.81 -4.91 2.02
CA LEU A 95 -3.17 -4.85 0.61
C LEU A 95 -2.70 -6.14 -0.08
N VAL A 96 -3.64 -6.99 -0.50
CA VAL A 96 -3.35 -8.25 -1.19
C VAL A 96 -3.83 -8.13 -2.64
N GLY A 97 -2.89 -8.08 -3.58
CA GLY A 97 -3.16 -7.80 -4.98
C GLY A 97 -3.89 -6.46 -5.12
N ARG A 98 -5.17 -6.51 -5.48
CA ARG A 98 -6.04 -5.34 -5.68
C ARG A 98 -7.02 -5.10 -4.53
N HIS A 99 -6.88 -5.82 -3.42
CA HIS A 99 -7.84 -5.82 -2.32
C HIS A 99 -7.23 -5.22 -1.06
N VAL A 100 -7.79 -4.09 -0.61
CA VAL A 100 -7.56 -3.62 0.75
C VAL A 100 -8.36 -4.53 1.68
N ILE A 101 -7.70 -5.07 2.70
CA ILE A 101 -8.28 -6.02 3.63
C ILE A 101 -7.93 -5.67 5.08
N VAL A 102 -8.70 -6.23 6.02
CA VAL A 102 -8.20 -6.53 7.36
C VAL A 102 -7.91 -8.02 7.44
N SER A 103 -6.66 -8.39 7.67
CA SER A 103 -6.30 -9.77 7.96
C SER A 103 -6.52 -10.06 9.44
N GLY A 104 -7.33 -11.08 9.72
CA GLY A 104 -7.56 -11.64 11.04
C GLY A 104 -6.99 -13.07 11.11
N VAL A 105 -6.74 -13.58 12.32
CA VAL A 105 -6.17 -14.93 12.49
C VAL A 105 -7.08 -16.01 11.89
N LYS A 106 -8.41 -15.86 12.01
CA LYS A 106 -9.36 -16.85 11.50
C LYS A 106 -9.76 -16.61 10.05
N ARG A 107 -9.80 -15.35 9.60
CA ARG A 107 -10.25 -14.96 8.27
C ARG A 107 -9.76 -13.58 7.88
N ASP A 108 -9.66 -13.36 6.57
CA ASP A 108 -9.50 -12.03 6.00
C ASP A 108 -10.87 -11.37 5.77
N HIS A 109 -10.91 -10.06 5.94
CA HIS A 109 -12.08 -9.21 5.77
C HIS A 109 -11.84 -8.26 4.60
N PRO A 110 -12.46 -8.48 3.43
CA PRO A 110 -12.32 -7.58 2.30
C PRO A 110 -12.99 -6.24 2.61
N LEU A 111 -12.26 -5.16 2.34
CA LEU A 111 -12.69 -3.79 2.65
C LEU A 111 -13.05 -3.01 1.39
N ARG A 112 -12.13 -2.97 0.43
CA ARG A 112 -12.30 -2.24 -0.83
C ARG A 112 -11.38 -2.78 -1.92
N ASP A 113 -11.91 -2.82 -3.13
CA ASP A 113 -11.13 -3.09 -4.33
C ASP A 113 -10.55 -1.78 -4.86
N VAL A 114 -9.31 -1.83 -5.33
CA VAL A 114 -8.64 -0.71 -6.00
C VAL A 114 -8.36 -1.04 -7.46
N GLU A 115 -8.37 0.00 -8.28
CA GLU A 115 -7.92 -0.11 -9.67
C GLU A 115 -6.39 -0.21 -9.73
N PRO A 116 -5.83 -0.94 -10.71
CA PRO A 116 -4.39 -0.97 -10.93
C PRO A 116 -3.86 0.44 -11.19
N GLY A 117 -2.68 0.74 -10.67
CA GLY A 117 -2.07 2.06 -10.73
C GLY A 117 -1.47 2.49 -9.40
N TYR A 118 -1.33 3.80 -9.23
CA TYR A 118 -0.77 4.37 -8.01
C TYR A 118 -1.86 4.54 -6.96
N VAL A 119 -1.74 3.77 -5.88
CA VAL A 119 -2.64 3.83 -4.73
C VAL A 119 -1.89 4.39 -3.54
N ILE A 120 -2.51 5.33 -2.82
CA ILE A 120 -2.01 5.83 -1.55
C ILE A 120 -2.85 5.19 -0.45
N LEU A 121 -2.22 4.45 0.46
CA LEU A 121 -2.88 3.83 1.61
C LEU A 121 -2.25 4.35 2.90
N ASN A 122 -3.01 5.09 3.70
CA ASN A 122 -2.51 5.80 4.89
C ASN A 122 -1.25 6.65 4.64
N GLY A 123 -1.16 7.26 3.45
CA GLY A 123 -0.01 8.07 3.05
C GLY A 123 1.17 7.28 2.47
N VAL A 124 1.08 5.94 2.44
CA VAL A 124 2.07 5.07 1.79
C VAL A 124 1.71 4.91 0.31
N PRO A 125 2.57 5.35 -0.62
CA PRO A 125 2.35 5.14 -2.05
C PRO A 125 2.71 3.70 -2.45
N LEU A 126 1.82 3.05 -3.18
CA LEU A 126 1.92 1.67 -3.65
C LEU A 126 1.63 1.62 -5.15
N LEU A 127 2.36 0.78 -5.88
CA LEU A 127 2.03 0.43 -7.26
C LEU A 127 1.25 -0.89 -7.24
N VAL A 128 0.00 -0.84 -7.67
CA VAL A 128 -0.86 -2.02 -7.82
C VAL A 128 -0.88 -2.41 -9.28
N GLU A 129 -0.42 -3.63 -9.57
CA GLU A 129 -0.40 -4.17 -10.93
C GLU A 129 -1.66 -5.01 -11.16
N ASP A 130 -2.12 -5.09 -12.42
CA ASP A 130 -3.08 -6.13 -12.78
C ASP A 130 -2.35 -7.47 -12.67
N GLU A 131 -2.90 -8.40 -11.89
CA GLU A 131 -2.37 -9.75 -11.87
C GLU A 131 -2.37 -10.27 -13.32
N GLU A 132 -1.18 -10.54 -13.84
CA GLU A 132 -1.00 -11.07 -15.18
C GLU A 132 -1.81 -12.37 -15.25
N ARG A 133 -2.94 -12.32 -15.93
CA ARG A 133 -3.75 -13.49 -16.26
C ARG A 133 -2.80 -14.41 -17.03
N VAL A 134 -2.29 -15.45 -16.36
CA VAL A 134 -1.41 -16.46 -16.95
C VAL A 134 -2.06 -16.88 -18.27
N ILE A 135 -1.52 -16.38 -19.38
CA ILE A 135 -1.92 -16.85 -20.69
C ILE A 135 -1.36 -18.26 -20.74
N ASP A 136 -2.26 -19.24 -20.63
CA ASP A 136 -1.96 -20.64 -20.83
C ASP A 136 -1.00 -20.74 -22.03
N PRO A 137 0.24 -21.25 -21.87
CA PRO A 137 1.19 -21.24 -22.97
C PRO A 137 0.54 -21.95 -24.13
N ALA A 138 0.39 -21.24 -25.26
CA ALA A 138 -0.24 -21.76 -26.46
C ALA A 138 0.26 -23.19 -26.71
N PRO A 139 -0.63 -24.16 -27.04
CA PRO A 139 -0.24 -25.54 -27.20
C PRO A 139 0.94 -25.61 -28.18
N SER A 140 2.02 -26.24 -27.74
CA SER A 140 3.26 -26.33 -28.52
C SER A 140 2.93 -26.88 -29.92
N PRO A 141 3.42 -26.27 -31.01
CA PRO A 141 3.18 -26.79 -32.34
C PRO A 141 3.73 -28.22 -32.43
N THR A 142 2.83 -29.17 -32.72
CA THR A 142 3.23 -30.53 -33.06
C THR A 142 3.84 -30.49 -34.46
N TRP A 143 5.17 -30.42 -34.52
CA TRP A 143 5.89 -30.59 -35.78
C TRP A 143 5.70 -32.02 -36.28
N GLN A 144 4.79 -32.22 -37.23
CA GLN A 144 4.76 -33.42 -38.05
C GLN A 144 5.81 -33.27 -39.15
N PHE A 145 6.89 -34.02 -39.04
CA PHE A 145 7.83 -34.20 -40.15
C PHE A 145 7.27 -35.27 -41.11
N PRO A 146 7.46 -35.09 -42.43
CA PRO A 146 6.98 -36.03 -43.46
C PRO A 146 7.71 -37.38 -43.42
#